data_AF-A0A0P7AXF7-F1
#
_entry.id   AF-A0A0P7AXF7-F1
#
_cell.length_a   1.000
_cell.length_b   1.000
_cell.length_c   1.000
_cell.angle_alpha   90.00
_cell.angle_beta   90.00
_cell.angle_gamma   90.00
#
_symmetry.space_group_name_H-M   'P 1'
#
loop_
_entity.id
_entity.type
_entity.pdbx_description
1 polymer ?
#
loop_
_entity_poly.entity_id
_entity_poly.type
_entity_poly.pdbx_seq_one_letter_code
_entity_poly.pdbx_strand_id
1 'polypeptide(L)'
;MTVKKEGNLLWIEGLRGIASTIVWIAHVSRAFDYDLYSPTSGDGLKPRLLQLPFLRILIQGRLGVIIFVYSTGYVCSLKPLELFRQGNYEGGWASISKSALRRLPRLAYPSIIATIISWAVTQLGLYKVAKQTDSYYLSQTVQEKLPIFPAIRNLFINIFNTWTGAGNKYDVHQGTLFVLLKGGLMVLLFVTATAKVRSQFRMSAALLVWGYYWYCAEPYFMQFWWGVLMNDLHNSRLFLRVSRAESRLLLILASFFVVLGLFGFS
;
A
#
# COMPACT_ATOMS: atom_id res chain seq x y z
N MET A 1 24.09 4.38 21.30
CA MET A 1 23.81 4.62 19.85
C MET A 1 22.42 4.16 19.39
N THR A 2 21.53 3.72 20.29
CA THR A 2 20.19 3.16 19.98
C THR A 2 19.11 4.21 19.71
N VAL A 3 19.14 5.35 20.41
CA VAL A 3 18.09 6.40 20.35
C VAL A 3 17.90 7.01 18.95
N LYS A 4 18.98 7.15 18.15
CA LYS A 4 18.89 7.73 16.79
C LYS A 4 18.26 6.75 15.77
N LYS A 5 18.31 5.44 16.04
CA LYS A 5 17.78 4.39 15.14
C LYS A 5 16.28 4.19 15.34
N GLU A 6 15.78 4.40 16.56
CA GLU A 6 14.36 4.34 16.89
C GLU A 6 13.58 5.48 16.23
N GLY A 7 14.06 6.73 16.32
CA GLY A 7 13.39 7.88 15.71
C GLY A 7 13.16 7.78 14.19
N ASN A 8 14.02 7.05 13.47
CA ASN A 8 13.89 6.86 12.02
C ASN A 8 12.79 5.88 11.60
N LEU A 9 12.26 5.06 12.51
CA LEU A 9 11.17 4.12 12.23
C LEU A 9 9.83 4.59 12.81
N LEU A 10 9.82 5.33 13.92
CA LEU A 10 8.58 5.82 14.56
C LEU A 10 7.71 6.64 13.60
N TRP A 11 8.30 7.53 12.80
CA TRP A 11 7.51 8.35 11.86
C TRP A 11 6.84 7.50 10.77
N ILE A 12 7.50 6.41 10.33
CA ILE A 12 6.94 5.48 9.34
C ILE A 12 5.82 4.67 9.96
N GLU A 13 5.99 4.25 11.21
CA GLU A 13 4.95 3.55 11.96
C GLU A 13 3.72 4.43 12.16
N GLY A 14 3.91 5.71 12.54
CA GLY A 14 2.83 6.70 12.61
C GLY A 14 2.14 6.92 11.27
N LEU A 15 2.91 7.05 10.19
CA LEU A 15 2.39 7.19 8.83
C LEU A 15 1.57 5.95 8.39
N ARG A 16 2.02 4.75 8.74
CA ARG A 16 1.27 3.50 8.52
C ARG A 16 0.00 3.43 9.36
N GLY A 17 0.01 4.00 10.57
CA GLY A 17 -1.18 4.15 11.42
C GLY A 17 -2.24 5.02 10.75
N ILE A 18 -1.86 6.20 10.27
CA ILE A 18 -2.74 7.10 9.50
C ILE A 18 -3.29 6.36 8.26
N ALA A 19 -2.42 5.66 7.53
CA ALA A 19 -2.81 4.87 6.37
C ALA A 19 -3.85 3.78 6.72
N SER A 20 -3.66 3.05 7.83
CA SER A 20 -4.65 2.06 8.28
C SER A 20 -5.99 2.70 8.64
N THR A 21 -6.00 3.88 9.25
CA THR A 21 -7.24 4.61 9.56
C THR A 21 -7.97 5.02 8.29
N ILE A 22 -7.26 5.54 7.28
CA ILE A 22 -7.85 5.91 5.98
C ILE A 22 -8.44 4.69 5.28
N VAL A 23 -7.73 3.56 5.30
CA VAL A 23 -8.23 2.30 4.72
C VAL A 23 -9.46 1.79 5.47
N TRP A 24 -9.45 1.87 6.80
CA TRP A 24 -10.61 1.51 7.62
C TRP A 24 -11.84 2.38 7.32
N ILE A 25 -11.67 3.71 7.26
CA ILE A 25 -12.74 4.64 6.87
C ILE A 25 -13.31 4.23 5.50
N ALA A 26 -12.44 3.93 4.53
CA ALA A 26 -12.88 3.53 3.19
C ALA A 26 -13.67 2.21 3.18
N HIS A 27 -13.31 1.23 4.01
CA HIS A 27 -14.07 -0.01 4.13
C HIS A 27 -15.43 0.21 4.81
N VAL A 28 -15.47 1.01 5.88
CA VAL A 28 -16.72 1.36 6.56
C VAL A 28 -17.63 2.13 5.60
N SER A 29 -17.12 3.14 4.91
CA SER A 29 -17.89 3.89 3.92
C SER A 29 -18.44 2.99 2.81
N ARG A 30 -17.66 2.03 2.29
CA ARG A 30 -18.17 1.08 1.28
C ARG A 30 -19.29 0.19 1.81
N ALA A 31 -19.22 -0.22 3.07
CA ALA A 31 -20.22 -1.09 3.68
C ALA A 31 -21.57 -0.37 3.89
N PHE A 32 -21.53 0.91 4.30
CA PHE A 32 -22.71 1.65 4.73
C PHE A 32 -23.23 2.71 3.74
N ASP A 33 -22.36 3.33 2.92
CA ASP A 33 -22.71 4.41 1.99
C ASP A 33 -21.79 4.37 0.76
N TYR A 34 -22.09 3.45 -0.15
CA TYR A 34 -21.28 3.18 -1.34
C TYR A 34 -21.18 4.40 -2.28
N ASP A 35 -22.22 5.23 -2.34
CA ASP A 35 -22.29 6.41 -3.18
C ASP A 35 -21.19 7.43 -2.88
N LEU A 36 -20.64 7.45 -1.65
CA LEU A 36 -19.52 8.32 -1.29
C LEU A 36 -18.25 8.03 -2.10
N TYR A 37 -18.17 6.88 -2.76
CA TYR A 37 -17.04 6.56 -3.64
C TYR A 37 -17.06 7.37 -4.95
N SER A 38 -18.27 7.72 -5.40
CA SER A 38 -18.53 8.49 -6.62
C SER A 38 -18.44 10.00 -6.36
N PRO A 39 -18.06 10.81 -7.37
CA PRO A 39 -18.01 12.27 -7.24
C PRO A 39 -19.37 12.90 -6.93
N THR A 40 -20.46 12.24 -7.32
CA THR A 40 -21.84 12.61 -7.04
C THR A 40 -22.64 11.32 -6.79
N SER A 41 -23.79 11.43 -6.13
CA SER A 41 -24.73 10.30 -5.95
C SER A 41 -25.63 10.04 -7.17
N GLY A 42 -25.52 10.85 -8.23
CA GLY A 42 -26.35 10.72 -9.42
C GLY A 42 -26.25 11.91 -10.36
N ASP A 43 -26.66 11.72 -11.61
CA ASP A 43 -26.59 12.75 -12.63
C ASP A 43 -27.46 13.97 -12.25
N GLY A 44 -26.89 15.17 -12.37
CA GLY A 44 -27.56 16.43 -12.02
C GLY A 44 -27.67 16.72 -10.51
N LEU A 45 -27.22 15.82 -9.63
CA LEU A 45 -27.22 16.05 -8.19
C LEU A 45 -25.97 16.80 -7.73
N LYS A 46 -26.14 17.69 -6.73
CA LYS A 46 -25.01 18.37 -6.09
C LYS A 46 -24.20 17.37 -5.26
N PRO A 47 -22.86 17.43 -5.30
CA PRO A 47 -22.01 16.55 -4.50
C PRO A 47 -22.22 16.80 -3.00
N ARG A 48 -22.30 15.71 -2.23
CA ARG A 48 -22.34 15.76 -0.76
C ARG A 48 -20.98 16.23 -0.22
N LEU A 49 -20.95 16.72 1.02
CA LEU A 49 -19.74 17.25 1.66
C LEU A 49 -18.52 16.31 1.52
N LEU A 50 -18.72 15.02 1.76
CA LEU A 50 -17.66 14.01 1.68
C LEU A 50 -17.34 13.52 0.25
N GLN A 51 -18.14 13.92 -0.74
CA GLN A 51 -17.88 13.70 -2.17
C GLN A 51 -17.13 14.87 -2.82
N LEU A 52 -17.01 16.01 -2.12
CA LEU A 52 -16.27 17.17 -2.59
C LEU A 52 -14.79 16.84 -2.85
N PRO A 53 -14.13 17.59 -3.75
CA PRO A 53 -12.68 17.53 -3.94
C PRO A 53 -11.95 17.61 -2.58
N PHE A 54 -10.81 16.93 -2.48
CA PHE A 54 -10.00 16.77 -1.26
C PHE A 54 -10.61 15.90 -0.16
N LEU A 55 -11.84 16.17 0.29
CA LEU A 55 -12.50 15.38 1.33
C LEU A 55 -12.73 13.93 0.86
N ARG A 56 -13.09 13.74 -0.41
CA ARG A 56 -13.25 12.41 -1.01
C ARG A 56 -11.99 11.55 -0.95
N ILE A 57 -10.79 12.15 -0.88
CA ILE A 57 -9.51 11.41 -0.85
C ILE A 57 -9.44 10.54 0.42
N LEU A 58 -9.98 11.05 1.53
CA LEU A 58 -10.03 10.33 2.81
C LEU A 58 -11.02 9.15 2.76
N ILE A 59 -12.09 9.28 1.97
CA ILE A 59 -13.16 8.27 1.89
C ILE A 59 -12.84 7.17 0.87
N GLN A 60 -12.13 7.48 -0.22
CA GLN A 60 -11.86 6.50 -1.27
C GLN A 60 -10.87 5.40 -0.88
N GLY A 61 -10.02 5.64 0.13
CA GLY A 61 -9.03 4.68 0.63
C GLY A 61 -7.78 4.52 -0.23
N ARG A 62 -7.77 5.03 -1.47
CA ARG A 62 -6.62 4.94 -2.40
C ARG A 62 -5.35 5.55 -1.79
N LEU A 63 -5.48 6.66 -1.07
CA LEU A 63 -4.37 7.32 -0.40
C LEU A 63 -3.71 6.41 0.65
N GLY A 64 -4.51 5.71 1.47
CA GLY A 64 -3.97 4.79 2.47
C GLY A 64 -3.17 3.64 1.84
N VAL A 65 -3.68 3.08 0.74
CA VAL A 65 -2.95 2.04 -0.02
C VAL A 65 -1.64 2.59 -0.59
N ILE A 66 -1.66 3.78 -1.20
CA ILE A 66 -0.47 4.44 -1.73
C ILE A 66 0.59 4.64 -0.63
N ILE A 67 0.18 5.04 0.57
CA ILE A 67 1.09 5.21 1.71
C ILE A 67 1.71 3.86 2.13
N PHE A 68 0.93 2.76 2.16
CA PHE A 68 1.46 1.43 2.44
C PHE A 68 2.49 0.97 1.40
N VAL A 69 2.23 1.28 0.13
CA VAL A 69 3.12 0.94 -0.97
C VAL A 69 4.42 1.76 -0.90
N TYR A 70 4.31 3.07 -0.74
CA TYR A 70 5.45 3.97 -0.54
C TYR A 70 6.31 3.55 0.66
N SER A 71 5.68 3.37 1.83
CA SER A 71 6.39 2.96 3.04
C SER A 71 7.01 1.58 2.90
N THR A 72 6.41 0.66 2.14
CA THR A 72 7.03 -0.63 1.82
C THR A 72 8.32 -0.46 1.02
N GLY A 73 8.32 0.37 -0.02
CA GLY A 73 9.53 0.66 -0.80
C GLY A 73 10.65 1.27 0.05
N TYR A 74 10.30 2.22 0.92
CA TYR A 74 11.24 2.87 1.84
C TYR A 74 11.80 1.88 2.87
N VAL A 75 10.95 1.15 3.60
CA VAL A 75 11.38 0.24 4.68
C VAL A 75 12.15 -0.96 4.14
N CYS A 76 11.77 -1.51 2.98
CA CYS A 76 12.49 -2.61 2.35
C CYS A 76 13.93 -2.24 2.00
N SER A 77 14.15 -0.99 1.60
CA SER A 77 15.47 -0.52 1.19
C SER A 77 16.29 0.03 2.36
N LEU A 78 15.66 0.42 3.47
CA LEU A 78 16.32 1.12 4.59
C LEU A 78 17.51 0.33 5.17
N LYS A 79 17.24 -0.84 5.76
CA LYS A 79 18.25 -1.64 6.45
C LYS A 79 19.30 -2.24 5.50
N PRO A 80 18.94 -2.84 4.35
CA PRO A 80 19.95 -3.40 3.45
C PRO A 80 20.89 -2.34 2.88
N LEU A 81 20.36 -1.20 2.43
CA LEU A 81 21.20 -0.13 1.90
C LEU A 81 22.08 0.52 2.98
N GLU A 82 21.61 0.59 4.23
CA GLU A 82 22.45 1.01 5.36
C GLU A 82 23.67 0.09 5.53
N LEU A 83 23.46 -1.23 5.49
CA LEU A 83 24.51 -2.23 5.65
C LEU A 83 25.49 -2.24 4.46
N PHE A 84 24.99 -2.11 3.22
CA PHE A 84 25.84 -1.99 2.03
C PHE A 84 26.71 -0.73 2.06
N ARG A 85 26.21 0.40 2.56
CA ARG A 85 27.01 1.62 2.76
C ARG A 85 28.11 1.45 3.79
N GLN A 86 27.90 0.59 4.79
CA GLN A 86 28.90 0.25 5.81
C GLN A 86 29.91 -0.81 5.33
N GLY A 87 29.78 -1.31 4.09
CA GLY A 87 30.60 -2.40 3.56
C GLY A 87 30.22 -3.79 4.06
N ASN A 88 29.15 -3.91 4.88
CA ASN A 88 28.67 -5.19 5.39
C ASN A 88 27.65 -5.81 4.41
N TYR A 89 28.17 -6.40 3.33
CA TYR A 89 27.33 -7.00 2.29
C TYR A 89 26.62 -8.28 2.74
N GLU A 90 27.31 -9.16 3.46
CA GLU A 90 26.74 -10.37 4.06
C GLU A 90 25.52 -10.06 4.94
N GLY A 91 25.66 -9.08 5.85
CA GLY A 91 24.57 -8.62 6.68
C GLY A 91 23.42 -8.01 5.87
N GLY A 92 23.73 -7.29 4.80
CA GLY A 92 22.75 -6.70 3.89
C GLY A 92 21.91 -7.76 3.18
N TRP A 93 22.54 -8.76 2.55
CA TRP A 93 21.85 -9.87 1.90
C TRP A 93 21.07 -10.73 2.89
N ALA A 94 21.64 -11.04 4.06
CA ALA A 94 20.93 -11.73 5.13
C ALA A 94 19.69 -10.97 5.60
N SER A 95 19.74 -9.63 5.64
CA SER A 95 18.58 -8.79 5.96
C SER A 95 17.50 -8.86 4.87
N ILE A 96 17.89 -8.90 3.59
CA ILE A 96 16.97 -9.06 2.47
C ILE A 96 16.26 -10.41 2.54
N SER A 97 17.00 -11.50 2.70
CA SER A 97 16.44 -12.86 2.79
C SER A 97 15.46 -12.99 3.95
N LYS A 98 15.82 -12.46 5.12
CA LYS A 98 14.91 -12.41 6.29
C LYS A 98 13.65 -11.58 6.01
N SER A 99 13.76 -10.45 5.32
CA SER A 99 12.63 -9.60 4.95
C SER A 99 11.69 -10.30 3.95
N ALA A 100 12.24 -10.98 2.94
CA ALA A 100 11.47 -11.73 1.94
C ALA A 100 10.67 -12.87 2.58
N LEU A 101 11.33 -13.71 3.39
CA LEU A 101 10.70 -14.89 4.00
C LEU A 101 9.61 -14.54 5.01
N ARG A 102 9.76 -13.45 5.78
CA ARG A 102 8.74 -13.04 6.76
C ARG A 102 7.53 -12.34 6.14
N ARG A 103 7.65 -11.82 4.92
CA ARG A 103 6.61 -11.01 4.27
C ARG A 103 5.41 -11.85 3.87
N LEU A 104 5.65 -12.96 3.18
CA LEU A 104 4.57 -13.82 2.69
C LEU A 104 3.70 -14.34 3.85
N PRO A 105 4.25 -14.96 4.91
CA PRO A 105 3.44 -15.45 6.02
C PRO A 105 2.68 -14.33 6.74
N ARG A 106 3.33 -13.18 6.98
CA ARG A 106 2.70 -12.03 7.63
C ARG A 106 1.46 -11.51 6.89
N LEU A 107 1.48 -11.54 5.56
CA LEU A 107 0.35 -11.12 4.73
C LEU A 107 -0.66 -12.26 4.53
N ALA A 108 -0.16 -13.50 4.36
CA ALA A 108 -0.97 -14.69 4.13
C ALA A 108 -1.83 -15.06 5.34
N TYR A 109 -1.25 -15.18 6.54
CA TYR A 109 -1.99 -15.66 7.71
C TYR A 109 -3.27 -14.85 8.00
N PRO A 110 -3.22 -13.50 8.13
CA PRO A 110 -4.43 -12.74 8.41
C PRO A 110 -5.47 -12.84 7.28
N SER A 111 -5.02 -12.85 6.01
CA SER A 111 -5.92 -12.95 4.85
C SER A 111 -6.61 -14.31 4.72
N ILE A 112 -5.89 -15.39 5.04
CA ILE A 112 -6.43 -16.75 5.03
C ILE A 112 -7.48 -16.88 6.13
N ILE A 113 -7.17 -16.42 7.34
CA ILE A 113 -8.12 -16.42 8.47
C ILE A 113 -9.37 -15.62 8.12
N ALA A 114 -9.22 -14.40 7.58
CA ALA A 114 -10.36 -13.58 7.16
C ALA A 114 -11.23 -14.30 6.11
N THR A 115 -10.60 -14.94 5.12
CA THR A 115 -11.31 -15.72 4.08
C THR A 115 -12.03 -16.93 4.68
N ILE A 116 -11.43 -17.64 5.63
CA ILE A 116 -12.04 -18.77 6.33
C ILE A 116 -13.25 -18.31 7.14
N ILE A 117 -13.15 -17.17 7.84
CA ILE A 117 -14.27 -16.60 8.61
C ILE A 117 -15.41 -16.23 7.65
N SER A 118 -15.15 -15.47 6.59
CA SER A 118 -16.16 -15.11 5.59
C SER A 118 -16.80 -16.35 4.94
N TRP A 119 -16.00 -17.37 4.65
CA TRP A 119 -16.50 -18.65 4.15
C TRP A 119 -17.41 -19.36 5.17
N ALA A 120 -17.01 -19.44 6.44
CA ALA A 120 -17.80 -20.10 7.48
C ALA A 120 -19.14 -19.39 7.69
N VAL A 121 -19.12 -18.05 7.78
CA VAL A 121 -20.33 -17.21 7.89
C VAL A 121 -21.25 -17.43 6.68
N THR A 122 -20.69 -17.58 5.47
CA THR A 122 -21.44 -17.93 4.25
C THR A 122 -22.11 -19.30 4.36
N GLN A 123 -21.38 -20.33 4.82
CA GLN A 123 -21.93 -21.69 4.92
C GLN A 123 -23.00 -21.84 6.01
N LEU A 124 -22.91 -21.04 7.07
CA LEU A 124 -23.95 -20.91 8.10
C LEU A 124 -25.20 -20.17 7.59
N GLY A 125 -25.14 -19.55 6.41
CA GLY A 125 -26.26 -18.83 5.81
C GLY A 125 -26.55 -17.47 6.44
N LEU A 126 -25.65 -16.95 7.28
CA LEU A 126 -25.84 -15.71 8.02
C LEU A 126 -25.86 -14.48 7.10
N TYR A 127 -25.19 -14.54 5.95
CA TYR A 127 -25.24 -13.45 4.97
C TYR A 127 -26.57 -13.36 4.19
N LYS A 128 -27.52 -14.29 4.38
CA LYS A 128 -28.87 -14.12 3.84
C LYS A 128 -29.56 -12.87 4.38
N VAL A 129 -29.30 -12.51 5.65
CA VAL A 129 -29.80 -11.28 6.27
C VAL A 129 -29.14 -10.05 5.64
N ALA A 130 -27.84 -10.14 5.31
CA ALA A 130 -27.14 -9.04 4.63
C ALA A 130 -27.71 -8.76 3.21
N LYS A 131 -28.22 -9.78 2.50
CA LYS A 131 -28.93 -9.59 1.22
C LYS A 131 -30.27 -8.85 1.35
N GLN A 132 -30.83 -8.75 2.56
CA GLN A 132 -32.06 -8.00 2.82
C GLN A 132 -31.81 -6.54 3.19
N THR A 133 -30.54 -6.10 3.18
CA THR A 133 -30.18 -4.70 3.43
C THR A 133 -30.16 -3.90 2.12
N ASP A 134 -30.49 -2.61 2.20
CA ASP A 134 -30.43 -1.69 1.05
C ASP A 134 -28.99 -1.34 0.61
N SER A 135 -27.98 -1.95 1.23
CA SER A 135 -26.58 -1.74 0.86
C SER A 135 -26.25 -2.52 -0.41
N TYR A 136 -26.08 -1.77 -1.52
CA TYR A 136 -25.60 -2.30 -2.80
C TYR A 136 -24.35 -3.17 -2.61
N TYR A 137 -23.40 -2.69 -1.80
CA TYR A 137 -22.13 -3.37 -1.57
C TYR A 137 -22.29 -4.73 -0.86
N LEU A 138 -23.12 -4.79 0.19
CA LEU A 138 -23.37 -6.04 0.91
C LEU A 138 -24.16 -7.04 0.06
N SER A 139 -25.11 -6.56 -0.74
CA SER A 139 -25.90 -7.43 -1.62
C SER A 139 -25.05 -8.13 -2.70
N GLN A 140 -24.03 -7.45 -3.23
CA GLN A 140 -23.19 -7.94 -4.35
C GLN A 140 -21.96 -8.73 -3.89
N THR A 141 -21.41 -8.46 -2.71
CA THR A 141 -20.20 -9.13 -2.22
C THR A 141 -20.50 -10.45 -1.49
N VAL A 142 -21.73 -10.62 -1.01
CA VAL A 142 -22.16 -11.83 -0.31
C VAL A 142 -22.22 -13.03 -1.25
N GLN A 143 -21.50 -14.09 -0.87
CA GLN A 143 -21.52 -15.38 -1.57
C GLN A 143 -22.72 -16.23 -1.15
N GLU A 144 -23.13 -17.15 -2.01
CA GLU A 144 -24.20 -18.08 -1.70
C GLU A 144 -23.69 -19.33 -0.99
N LYS A 145 -24.57 -19.94 -0.17
CA LYS A 145 -24.29 -21.23 0.45
C LYS A 145 -24.19 -22.30 -0.63
N LEU A 146 -23.15 -23.13 -0.53
CA LEU A 146 -22.92 -24.24 -1.45
C LEU A 146 -22.96 -25.57 -0.69
N PRO A 147 -23.13 -26.71 -1.39
CA PRO A 147 -22.85 -28.01 -0.79
C PRO A 147 -21.42 -28.08 -0.26
N ILE A 148 -21.17 -28.90 0.78
CA ILE A 148 -19.91 -28.85 1.55
C ILE A 148 -18.65 -29.08 0.69
N PHE A 149 -18.69 -30.02 -0.25
CA PHE A 149 -17.55 -30.34 -1.11
C PHE A 149 -17.16 -29.19 -2.06
N PRO A 150 -18.07 -28.62 -2.88
CA PRO A 150 -17.76 -27.44 -3.68
C PRO A 150 -17.48 -26.20 -2.82
N ALA A 151 -18.05 -26.09 -1.62
CA ALA A 151 -17.74 -25.00 -0.69
C ALA A 151 -16.27 -25.04 -0.26
N ILE A 152 -15.75 -26.20 0.15
CA ILE A 152 -14.34 -26.38 0.54
C ILE A 152 -13.42 -26.14 -0.66
N ARG A 153 -13.75 -26.69 -1.84
CA ARG A 153 -13.00 -26.42 -3.07
C ARG A 153 -12.90 -24.92 -3.36
N ASN A 154 -14.03 -24.20 -3.26
CA ASN A 154 -14.06 -22.76 -3.48
C ASN A 154 -13.25 -21.99 -2.44
N LEU A 155 -13.19 -22.43 -1.19
CA LEU A 155 -12.33 -21.82 -0.18
C LEU A 155 -10.86 -21.86 -0.62
N PHE A 156 -10.33 -23.02 -1.00
CA PHE A 156 -8.94 -23.16 -1.45
C PHE A 156 -8.66 -22.38 -2.73
N ILE A 157 -9.57 -22.42 -3.71
CA ILE A 157 -9.44 -21.63 -4.96
C ILE A 157 -9.36 -20.14 -4.64
N ASN A 158 -10.22 -19.62 -3.77
CA ASN A 158 -10.23 -18.19 -3.45
C ASN A 158 -8.99 -17.76 -2.66
N ILE A 159 -8.52 -18.59 -1.71
CA ILE A 159 -7.25 -18.35 -1.03
C ILE A 159 -6.10 -18.29 -2.04
N PHE A 160 -6.06 -19.21 -3.00
CA PHE A 160 -5.02 -19.21 -4.02
C PHE A 160 -5.14 -18.00 -4.97
N ASN A 161 -6.36 -17.67 -5.40
CA ASN A 161 -6.63 -16.57 -6.30
C ASN A 161 -6.24 -15.20 -5.73
N THR A 162 -6.29 -15.02 -4.40
CA THR A 162 -5.72 -13.84 -3.74
C THR A 162 -4.27 -13.60 -4.16
N TRP A 163 -3.48 -14.67 -4.35
CA TRP A 163 -2.05 -14.60 -4.64
C TRP A 163 -1.70 -14.75 -6.13
N THR A 164 -2.68 -14.90 -7.01
CA THR A 164 -2.48 -14.91 -8.47
C THR A 164 -3.02 -13.66 -9.15
N GLY A 165 -3.72 -12.79 -8.41
CA GLY A 165 -4.40 -11.62 -8.97
C GLY A 165 -5.76 -11.94 -9.59
N ALA A 166 -6.23 -13.20 -9.53
CA ALA A 166 -7.57 -13.58 -9.97
C ALA A 166 -8.69 -13.10 -9.03
N GLY A 167 -8.32 -12.59 -7.85
CA GLY A 167 -9.25 -11.98 -6.88
C GLY A 167 -9.89 -12.99 -5.94
N ASN A 168 -10.44 -12.49 -4.83
CA ASN A 168 -11.09 -13.31 -3.81
C ASN A 168 -12.56 -12.90 -3.69
N LYS A 169 -13.46 -13.85 -3.93
CA LYS A 169 -14.91 -13.63 -3.89
C LYS A 169 -15.43 -13.44 -2.46
N TYR A 170 -14.75 -13.99 -1.46
CA TYR A 170 -15.12 -13.84 -0.05
C TYR A 170 -14.60 -12.53 0.55
N ASP A 171 -13.60 -11.90 -0.09
CA ASP A 171 -13.04 -10.61 0.33
C ASP A 171 -12.33 -9.93 -0.84
N VAL A 172 -13.08 -9.08 -1.56
CA VAL A 172 -12.61 -8.37 -2.77
C VAL A 172 -11.41 -7.47 -2.47
N HIS A 173 -11.25 -7.01 -1.23
CA HIS A 173 -10.20 -6.05 -0.87
C HIS A 173 -8.81 -6.69 -0.77
N GLN A 174 -8.74 -8.01 -0.63
CA GLN A 174 -7.47 -8.74 -0.55
C GLN A 174 -6.63 -8.67 -1.81
N GLY A 175 -7.19 -8.28 -2.96
CA GLY A 175 -6.41 -8.08 -4.20
C GLY A 175 -5.23 -7.13 -4.02
N THR A 176 -5.33 -6.16 -3.10
CA THR A 176 -4.25 -5.23 -2.77
C THR A 176 -3.04 -5.93 -2.12
N LEU A 177 -3.25 -7.05 -1.41
CA LEU A 177 -2.18 -7.80 -0.74
C LEU A 177 -1.19 -8.39 -1.74
N PHE A 178 -1.70 -8.86 -2.89
CA PHE A 178 -0.85 -9.37 -3.96
C PHE A 178 0.06 -8.28 -4.53
N VAL A 179 -0.47 -7.07 -4.75
CA VAL A 179 0.30 -5.90 -5.19
C VAL A 179 1.41 -5.57 -4.18
N LEU A 180 1.09 -5.58 -2.89
CA LEU A 180 2.05 -5.33 -1.81
C LEU A 180 3.15 -6.40 -1.71
N LEU A 181 2.82 -7.66 -1.93
CA LEU A 181 3.80 -8.74 -1.97
C LEU A 181 4.69 -8.62 -3.21
N LYS A 182 4.10 -8.53 -4.40
CA LYS A 182 4.80 -8.44 -5.69
C LYS A 182 5.76 -7.25 -5.70
N GLY A 183 5.25 -6.05 -5.42
CA GLY A 183 6.09 -4.85 -5.40
C GLY A 183 7.15 -4.86 -4.30
N GLY A 184 6.83 -5.41 -3.12
CA GLY A 184 7.82 -5.61 -2.05
C GLY A 184 8.98 -6.52 -2.47
N LEU A 185 8.69 -7.62 -3.16
CA LEU A 185 9.72 -8.52 -3.70
C LEU A 185 10.54 -7.87 -4.81
N MET A 186 9.91 -7.10 -5.70
CA MET A 186 10.61 -6.34 -6.75
C MET A 186 11.59 -5.32 -6.16
N VAL A 187 11.21 -4.64 -5.07
CA VAL A 187 12.13 -3.74 -4.36
C VAL A 187 13.31 -4.51 -3.76
N LEU A 188 13.07 -5.65 -3.12
CA LEU A 188 14.15 -6.47 -2.56
C LEU A 188 15.11 -6.99 -3.63
N LEU A 189 14.58 -7.39 -4.80
CA LEU A 189 15.37 -7.77 -5.97
C LEU A 189 16.20 -6.60 -6.48
N PHE A 190 15.59 -5.43 -6.64
CA PHE A 190 16.30 -4.22 -7.06
C PHE A 190 17.42 -3.83 -6.10
N VAL A 191 17.16 -3.86 -4.80
CA VAL A 191 18.16 -3.55 -3.76
C VAL A 191 19.30 -4.56 -3.77
N THR A 192 19.01 -5.84 -4.04
CA THR A 192 20.04 -6.87 -4.25
C THR A 192 20.87 -6.58 -5.49
N ALA A 193 20.22 -6.30 -6.63
CA ALA A 193 20.89 -6.02 -7.90
C ALA A 193 21.76 -4.76 -7.83
N THR A 194 21.35 -3.78 -7.04
CA THR A 194 22.03 -2.48 -6.89
C THR A 194 22.92 -2.39 -5.64
N ALA A 195 23.23 -3.53 -4.99
CA ALA A 195 23.98 -3.58 -3.74
C ALA A 195 25.37 -2.91 -3.84
N LYS A 196 26.07 -3.10 -4.96
CA LYS A 196 27.40 -2.53 -5.22
C LYS A 196 27.38 -1.24 -6.06
N VAL A 197 26.19 -0.77 -6.44
CA VAL A 197 26.01 0.43 -7.26
C VAL A 197 26.11 1.68 -6.37
N ARG A 198 26.78 2.72 -6.85
CA ARG A 198 26.84 4.01 -6.13
C ARG A 198 25.43 4.58 -6.00
N SER A 199 25.14 5.23 -4.86
CA SER A 199 23.80 5.73 -4.54
C SER A 199 23.22 6.65 -5.63
N GLN A 200 24.05 7.48 -6.26
CA GLN A 200 23.61 8.39 -7.34
C GLN A 200 23.01 7.62 -8.54
N PHE A 201 23.70 6.58 -9.01
CA PHE A 201 23.22 5.77 -10.13
C PHE A 201 22.01 4.91 -9.73
N ARG A 202 21.97 4.42 -8.49
CA ARG A 202 20.80 3.70 -7.96
C ARG A 202 19.57 4.62 -7.87
N MET A 203 19.75 5.88 -7.45
CA MET A 203 18.67 6.88 -7.44
C MET A 203 18.17 7.17 -8.85
N SER A 204 19.06 7.36 -9.82
CA SER A 204 18.66 7.53 -11.23
C SER A 204 17.91 6.31 -11.75
N ALA A 205 18.36 5.09 -11.44
CA ALA A 205 17.65 3.86 -11.81
C ALA A 205 16.26 3.78 -11.17
N ALA A 206 16.12 4.11 -9.88
CA ALA A 206 14.83 4.14 -9.20
C ALA A 206 13.89 5.19 -9.83
N LEU A 207 14.42 6.37 -10.21
CA LEU A 207 13.64 7.42 -10.88
C LEU A 207 13.22 7.02 -12.29
N LEU A 208 14.07 6.31 -13.04
CA LEU A 208 13.72 5.77 -14.36
C LEU A 208 12.59 4.74 -14.26
N VAL A 209 12.68 3.82 -13.30
CA VAL A 209 11.62 2.83 -13.08
C VAL A 209 10.33 3.50 -12.59
N TRP A 210 10.43 4.51 -11.74
CA TRP A 210 9.29 5.36 -11.36
C TRP A 210 8.63 5.99 -12.59
N GLY A 211 9.40 6.60 -13.49
CA GLY A 211 8.91 7.23 -14.71
C GLY A 211 8.29 6.23 -15.69
N TYR A 212 8.83 5.01 -15.76
CA TYR A 212 8.24 3.91 -16.51
C TYR A 212 6.83 3.56 -16.01
N TYR A 213 6.65 3.37 -14.69
CA TYR A 213 5.32 3.07 -14.13
C TYR A 213 4.35 4.26 -14.20
N TRP A 214 4.88 5.49 -14.18
CA TRP A 214 4.08 6.67 -14.47
C TRP A 214 3.55 6.64 -15.91
N TYR A 215 4.40 6.34 -16.90
CA TYR A 215 4.00 6.19 -18.30
C TYR A 215 3.00 5.06 -18.52
N CYS A 216 3.17 3.94 -17.83
CA CYS A 216 2.23 2.81 -17.88
C CYS A 216 0.91 3.05 -17.12
N ALA A 217 0.71 4.23 -16.52
CA ALA A 217 -0.47 4.56 -15.70
C ALA A 217 -0.71 3.56 -14.54
N GLU A 218 0.37 3.09 -13.91
CA GLU A 218 0.36 2.13 -12.81
C GLU A 218 0.73 2.81 -11.47
N PRO A 219 -0.19 3.57 -10.86
CA PRO A 219 0.11 4.48 -9.75
C PRO A 219 0.57 3.75 -8.49
N TYR A 220 0.16 2.50 -8.27
CA TYR A 220 0.61 1.73 -7.11
C TYR A 220 2.08 1.35 -7.28
N PHE A 221 2.46 0.75 -8.41
CA PHE A 221 3.83 0.27 -8.62
C PHE A 221 4.84 1.41 -8.63
N MET A 222 4.45 2.56 -9.17
CA MET A 222 5.23 3.80 -9.15
C MET A 222 5.73 4.15 -7.73
N GLN A 223 4.86 4.01 -6.71
CA GLN A 223 5.13 4.49 -5.35
C GLN A 223 6.17 3.65 -4.60
N PHE A 224 6.37 2.38 -4.95
CA PHE A 224 7.47 1.59 -4.39
C PHE A 224 8.83 2.22 -4.72
N TRP A 225 9.02 2.64 -5.97
CA TRP A 225 10.26 3.23 -6.47
C TRP A 225 10.48 4.62 -5.90
N TRP A 226 9.40 5.37 -5.70
CA TRP A 226 9.45 6.63 -4.96
C TRP A 226 9.97 6.42 -3.53
N GLY A 227 9.48 5.39 -2.83
CA GLY A 227 9.99 5.02 -1.50
C GLY A 227 11.47 4.69 -1.47
N VAL A 228 11.97 3.93 -2.45
CA VAL A 228 13.41 3.61 -2.59
C VAL A 228 14.23 4.88 -2.87
N LEU A 229 13.77 5.72 -3.80
CA LEU A 229 14.41 6.98 -4.15
C LEU A 229 14.52 7.90 -2.92
N MET A 230 13.45 8.05 -2.15
CA MET A 230 13.42 8.89 -0.95
C MET A 230 14.39 8.39 0.12
N ASN A 231 14.54 7.08 0.30
CA ASN A 231 15.54 6.53 1.23
C ASN A 231 16.97 6.90 0.81
N ASP A 232 17.32 6.74 -0.46
CA ASP A 232 18.64 7.13 -0.93
C ASP A 232 18.86 8.65 -0.90
N LEU A 233 17.84 9.43 -1.25
CA LEU A 233 17.87 10.90 -1.16
C LEU A 233 18.12 11.36 0.27
N HIS A 234 17.39 10.79 1.24
CA HIS A 234 17.54 11.08 2.67
C HIS A 234 18.97 10.80 3.17
N ASN A 235 19.62 9.78 2.62
CA ASN A 235 21.00 9.42 2.95
C ASN A 235 22.06 10.07 2.03
N SER A 236 21.65 10.91 1.08
CA SER A 236 22.55 11.54 0.12
C SER A 236 23.33 12.70 0.77
N ARG A 237 24.57 12.93 0.30
CA ARG A 237 25.39 14.06 0.76
C ARG A 237 24.73 15.42 0.47
N LEU A 238 23.93 15.51 -0.58
CA LEU A 238 23.19 16.71 -0.95
C LEU A 238 22.13 17.05 0.10
N PHE A 239 21.29 16.08 0.46
CA PHE A 239 20.24 16.28 1.46
C PHE A 239 20.83 16.65 2.83
N LEU A 240 21.92 15.98 3.25
CA LEU A 240 22.60 16.32 4.50
C LEU A 240 23.19 17.73 4.50
N ARG A 241 23.65 18.25 3.36
CA ARG A 241 24.11 19.65 3.22
C ARG A 241 22.95 20.63 3.30
N VAL A 242 21.86 20.38 2.58
CA VAL A 242 20.69 21.27 2.54
C VAL A 242 19.95 21.28 3.89
N SER A 243 19.79 20.12 4.54
CA SER A 243 19.15 20.02 5.86
C SER A 243 19.93 20.75 6.95
N ARG A 244 21.26 20.74 6.92
CA ARG A 244 22.08 21.51 7.87
C ARG A 244 22.05 23.02 7.61
N ALA A 245 21.65 23.45 6.42
CA ALA A 245 21.58 24.86 6.06
C ALA A 245 20.29 25.55 6.54
N GLU A 246 19.45 24.88 7.35
CA GLU A 246 18.14 25.36 7.86
C GLU A 246 17.33 26.15 6.81
N SER A 247 17.35 25.71 5.56
CA SER A 247 16.81 26.54 4.49
C SER A 247 15.29 26.57 4.59
N ARG A 248 14.72 27.75 4.89
CA ARG A 248 13.28 28.06 4.72
C ARG A 248 12.75 27.63 3.35
N LEU A 249 13.66 27.53 2.38
CA LEU A 249 13.47 27.01 1.03
C LEU A 249 12.93 25.58 0.98
N LEU A 250 13.32 24.68 1.91
CA LEU A 250 12.71 23.34 2.01
C LEU A 250 11.24 23.41 2.43
N LEU A 251 10.91 24.31 3.35
CA LEU A 251 9.53 24.52 3.79
C LEU A 251 8.70 25.12 2.65
N ILE A 252 9.24 26.13 1.96
CA ILE A 252 8.60 26.79 0.80
C ILE A 252 8.40 25.79 -0.34
N LEU A 253 9.39 24.98 -0.68
CA LEU A 253 9.27 23.95 -1.71
C LEU A 253 8.26 22.87 -1.31
N ALA A 254 8.28 22.40 -0.06
CA ALA A 254 7.30 21.44 0.43
C ALA A 254 5.87 22.01 0.35
N SER A 255 5.67 23.24 0.81
CA SER A 255 4.38 23.94 0.69
C SER A 255 3.96 24.14 -0.76
N PHE A 256 4.89 24.51 -1.64
CA PHE A 256 4.63 24.68 -3.07
C PHE A 256 4.22 23.36 -3.74
N PHE A 257 4.93 22.26 -3.49
CA PHE A 257 4.57 20.94 -4.04
C PHE A 257 3.27 20.39 -3.45
N VAL A 258 2.94 20.70 -2.19
CA VAL A 258 1.63 20.37 -1.60
C VAL A 258 0.52 21.15 -2.32
N VAL A 259 0.68 22.46 -2.50
CA VAL A 259 -0.29 23.29 -3.22
C VAL A 259 -0.44 22.84 -4.68
N LEU A 260 0.67 22.60 -5.38
CA LEU A 260 0.65 22.16 -6.78
C LEU A 260 0.07 20.75 -6.93
N GLY A 261 0.32 19.85 -5.97
CA GLY A 261 -0.34 18.54 -5.90
C GLY A 261 -1.84 18.61 -5.60
N LEU A 262 -2.29 19.63 -4.87
CA LEU A 262 -3.72 19.89 -4.61
C LEU A 262 -4.43 20.43 -5.86
N PHE A 263 -3.79 21.29 -6.65
CA PHE A 263 -4.43 21.92 -7.81
C PHE A 263 -4.15 21.22 -9.15
N GLY A 264 -3.11 20.39 -9.26
CA GLY A 264 -2.64 19.79 -10.51
C GLY A 264 -3.30 18.47 -10.94
N PHE A 265 -4.21 17.91 -10.14
CA PHE A 265 -4.96 16.68 -10.44
C PHE A 265 -6.49 16.89 -10.48
N SER A 266 -6.91 18.12 -10.83
CA SER A 266 -8.31 18.44 -11.11
C SER A 266 -8.67 18.04 -12.54
#